data_AF-A0A7C5G7N7-F1
#
_entry.id   AF-A0A7C5G7N7-F1
#
_cell.length_a   1.000
_cell.length_b   1.000
_cell.length_c   1.000
_cell.angle_alpha   90.00
_cell.angle_beta   90.00
_cell.angle_gamma   90.00
#
_symmetry.space_group_name_H-M   'P 1'
#
loop_
_entity.id
_entity.type
_entity.pdbx_description
1 polymer ?
#
loop_
_entity_poly.entity_id
_entity_poly.type
_entity_poly.pdbx_seq_one_letter_code
_entity_poly.pdbx_strand_id
1 'polypeptide(L)'
;MEIHNTTEDMVLSIVHDIFDAIEKEGKADRPCTCYQCRLDTACYVLNRIAPKYVVSSRGVARAENDTVEKQQTDADIAALVHEGLAKIAQSRRPHFAHNPAFPNPPADIQGPVFNFPTIIGRVFNGSNFEPMNDINVELRLGNTRSEMIDPNWQNPYRLVPNTAGTFTFWPKPISAEALGVQKTFDFGIIIAAPNFEVLQHFFQISRVSENQVADSFSMQRTYKIPDLYLFPPGGDEDQ
;
A
#
# COMPACT_ATOMS: atom_id res chain seq x y z
N MET A 1 -19.28 15.96 -10.55
CA MET A 1 -18.12 16.37 -11.36
C MET A 1 -16.90 16.06 -10.52
N GLU A 2 -16.05 15.18 -11.00
CA GLU A 2 -14.88 14.69 -10.27
C GLU A 2 -13.64 15.01 -11.10
N ILE A 3 -12.53 15.28 -10.42
CA ILE A 3 -11.23 15.48 -11.07
C ILE A 3 -10.76 14.10 -11.52
N HIS A 4 -10.36 13.97 -12.78
CA HIS A 4 -9.93 12.71 -13.38
C HIS A 4 -8.56 12.85 -14.03
N ASN A 5 -7.67 11.86 -13.83
CA ASN A 5 -6.34 11.83 -14.44
C ASN A 5 -6.34 10.99 -15.72
N THR A 6 -6.33 11.63 -16.89
CA THR A 6 -6.34 10.90 -18.17
C THR A 6 -5.03 10.16 -18.45
N THR A 7 -3.91 10.59 -17.84
CA THR A 7 -2.63 9.86 -17.95
C THR A 7 -2.72 8.49 -17.29
N GLU A 8 -3.51 8.36 -16.22
CA GLU A 8 -3.72 7.09 -15.52
C GLU A 8 -4.36 6.05 -16.43
N ASP A 9 -5.45 6.41 -17.12
CA ASP A 9 -6.12 5.52 -18.08
C ASP A 9 -5.17 5.07 -19.20
N MET A 10 -4.41 6.01 -19.76
CA MET A 10 -3.48 5.74 -20.86
C MET A 10 -2.37 4.78 -20.44
N VAL A 11 -1.77 5.00 -19.26
CA VAL A 11 -0.74 4.11 -18.72
C VAL A 11 -1.31 2.73 -18.44
N LEU A 12 -2.48 2.64 -17.80
CA LEU A 12 -3.12 1.35 -17.51
C LEU A 12 -3.40 0.59 -18.81
N SER A 13 -3.96 1.25 -19.83
CA SER A 13 -4.22 0.64 -21.14
C SER A 13 -2.94 0.06 -21.75
N ILE A 14 -1.88 0.87 -21.87
CA ILE A 14 -0.62 0.44 -22.51
C ILE A 14 0.06 -0.68 -21.71
N VAL A 15 0.03 -0.63 -20.38
CA VAL A 15 0.52 -1.73 -19.53
C VAL A 15 -0.27 -3.01 -19.80
N HIS A 16 -1.59 -2.93 -19.89
CA HIS A 16 -2.42 -4.10 -20.20
C HIS A 16 -2.08 -4.68 -21.57
N ASP A 17 -2.02 -3.84 -22.60
CA ASP A 17 -1.72 -4.25 -23.97
C ASP A 17 -0.35 -4.95 -24.09
N ILE A 18 0.70 -4.37 -23.48
CA ILE A 18 2.06 -4.95 -23.51
C ILE A 18 2.10 -6.29 -22.78
N PHE A 19 1.48 -6.38 -21.60
CA PHE A 19 1.46 -7.63 -20.83
C PHE A 19 0.62 -8.72 -21.52
N ASP A 20 -0.50 -8.36 -22.14
CA ASP A 20 -1.35 -9.28 -22.90
C ASP A 20 -0.62 -9.81 -24.15
N ALA A 21 0.15 -8.95 -24.82
CA ALA A 21 1.01 -9.36 -25.93
C ALA A 21 2.08 -10.37 -25.47
N ILE A 22 2.76 -10.13 -24.35
CA ILE A 22 3.74 -11.06 -23.78
C ILE A 22 3.12 -12.40 -23.41
N GLU A 23 1.91 -12.38 -22.83
CA GLU A 23 1.18 -13.59 -22.47
C GLU A 23 0.77 -14.39 -23.71
N LYS A 24 0.30 -13.70 -24.76
CA LYS A 24 -0.06 -14.31 -26.04
C LYS A 24 1.14 -14.88 -26.80
N GLU A 25 2.31 -14.26 -26.70
CA GLU A 25 3.56 -14.81 -27.27
C GLU A 25 3.93 -16.16 -26.66
N GLY A 26 3.56 -16.41 -25.39
CA GLY A 26 3.65 -17.72 -24.77
C GLY A 26 5.07 -18.28 -24.56
N LYS A 27 6.10 -17.43 -24.60
CA LYS A 27 7.51 -17.85 -24.37
C LYS A 27 7.69 -18.42 -22.96
N ALA A 28 8.49 -19.48 -22.84
CA ALA A 28 8.72 -20.17 -21.57
C ALA A 28 9.48 -19.32 -20.54
N ASP A 29 10.35 -18.42 -21.00
CA ASP A 29 11.19 -17.51 -20.20
C ASP A 29 10.56 -16.12 -20.00
N ARG A 30 9.26 -15.98 -20.31
CA ARG A 30 8.56 -14.70 -20.20
C ARG A 30 8.53 -14.18 -18.75
N PRO A 31 8.51 -12.85 -18.56
CA PRO A 31 8.26 -12.24 -17.26
C PRO A 31 6.86 -12.61 -16.73
N CYS A 32 6.67 -12.46 -15.42
CA CYS A 32 5.36 -12.68 -14.80
C CYS A 32 4.35 -11.64 -15.29
N THR A 33 3.16 -12.07 -15.69
CA THR A 33 2.08 -11.19 -16.19
C THR A 33 0.89 -11.07 -15.24
N CYS A 34 1.07 -11.43 -13.96
CA CYS A 34 0.00 -11.36 -12.96
C CYS A 34 -0.47 -9.92 -12.71
N TYR A 35 -1.67 -9.79 -12.13
CA TYR A 35 -2.29 -8.50 -11.82
C TYR A 35 -1.38 -7.58 -11.00
N GLN A 36 -0.71 -8.11 -9.97
CA GLN A 36 0.21 -7.32 -9.14
C GLN A 36 1.41 -6.77 -9.93
N CYS A 37 2.00 -7.55 -10.84
CA CYS A 37 3.11 -7.09 -11.68
C CYS A 37 2.67 -6.02 -12.69
N ARG A 38 1.42 -6.07 -13.15
CA ARG A 38 0.83 -4.99 -13.98
C ARG A 38 0.68 -3.71 -13.17
N LEU A 39 0.10 -3.79 -11.97
CA LEU A 39 -0.04 -2.63 -11.07
C LEU A 39 1.31 -2.04 -10.66
N ASP A 40 2.30 -2.88 -10.32
CA ASP A 40 3.64 -2.41 -9.96
C ASP A 40 4.32 -1.68 -11.12
N THR A 41 4.16 -2.20 -12.35
CA THR A 41 4.65 -1.53 -13.56
C THR A 41 3.91 -0.23 -13.83
N ALA A 42 2.59 -0.19 -13.70
CA ALA A 42 1.80 1.02 -13.85
C ALA A 42 2.22 2.09 -12.82
N CYS A 43 2.38 1.73 -11.54
CA CYS A 43 2.91 2.58 -10.49
C CYS A 43 4.33 3.09 -10.82
N TYR A 44 5.20 2.24 -11.38
CA TYR A 44 6.54 2.64 -11.82
C TYR A 44 6.47 3.76 -12.87
N VAL A 45 5.60 3.61 -13.86
CA VAL A 45 5.42 4.58 -14.96
C VAL A 45 4.74 5.87 -14.48
N LEU A 46 3.66 5.77 -13.71
CA LEU A 46 2.91 6.93 -13.22
C LEU A 46 3.74 7.86 -12.33
N ASN A 47 4.71 7.31 -11.60
CA ASN A 47 5.65 8.10 -10.80
C ASN A 47 6.75 8.80 -11.64
N ARG A 48 6.74 8.65 -12.97
CA ARG A 48 7.76 9.19 -13.90
C ARG A 48 7.17 10.02 -15.03
N ILE A 49 5.85 10.15 -15.10
CA ILE A 49 5.14 10.92 -16.13
C ILE A 49 4.30 12.00 -15.47
N ALA A 50 4.18 13.15 -16.14
CA ALA A 50 3.32 14.22 -15.67
C ALA A 50 1.82 13.82 -15.75
N PRO A 51 1.04 14.01 -14.67
CA PRO A 51 -0.39 13.73 -14.70
C PRO A 51 -1.14 14.80 -15.49
N LYS A 52 -2.18 14.41 -16.22
CA LYS A 52 -3.06 15.31 -17.00
C LYS A 52 -4.48 15.21 -16.44
N TYR A 53 -4.95 16.29 -15.81
CA TYR A 53 -6.24 16.30 -15.12
C TYR A 53 -7.35 17.02 -15.89
N VAL A 54 -8.56 16.45 -15.85
CA VAL A 54 -9.76 17.01 -16.47
C VAL A 54 -10.95 16.99 -15.49
N VAL A 55 -11.92 17.87 -15.70
CA VAL A 55 -13.18 17.94 -14.90
C VAL A 55 -14.44 17.90 -15.78
N SER A 56 -14.28 17.96 -17.11
CA SER A 56 -15.41 18.02 -18.05
C SER A 56 -15.12 17.27 -19.34
N SER A 57 -16.20 16.86 -20.03
CA SER A 57 -16.15 16.20 -21.34
C SER A 57 -15.40 17.01 -22.40
N ARG A 58 -15.45 18.35 -22.34
CA ARG A 58 -14.67 19.22 -23.23
C ARG A 58 -13.16 19.13 -22.99
N GLY A 59 -12.75 18.88 -21.74
CA GLY A 59 -11.35 18.64 -21.39
C GLY A 59 -10.85 17.33 -21.99
N VAL A 60 -11.65 16.27 -21.86
CA VAL A 60 -11.38 14.95 -22.47
C VAL A 60 -11.24 15.07 -23.99
N ALA A 61 -12.20 15.73 -24.65
CA ALA A 61 -12.17 15.88 -26.12
C ALA A 61 -10.93 16.64 -26.63
N ARG A 62 -10.39 17.59 -25.85
CA ARG A 62 -9.14 18.28 -26.23
C ARG A 62 -7.92 17.37 -26.07
N ALA A 63 -7.88 16.58 -25.00
CA ALA A 63 -6.80 15.62 -24.78
C ALA A 63 -6.74 14.55 -25.88
N GLU A 64 -7.90 14.12 -26.39
CA GLU A 64 -7.98 13.12 -27.48
C GLU A 64 -7.60 13.66 -28.87
N ASN A 65 -7.77 14.96 -29.13
CA ASN A 65 -7.58 15.54 -30.46
C ASN A 65 -6.12 15.85 -30.82
N ASP A 66 -5.19 15.84 -29.87
CA ASP A 66 -3.77 16.10 -30.14
C ASP A 66 -3.02 14.82 -30.52
N THR A 67 -3.23 14.36 -31.75
CA THR A 67 -2.79 13.02 -32.19
C THR A 67 -1.28 12.84 -32.26
N VAL A 68 -0.52 13.90 -32.57
CA VAL A 68 0.95 13.80 -32.67
C VAL A 68 1.58 13.80 -31.27
N GLU A 69 1.13 14.69 -30.38
CA GLU A 69 1.58 14.67 -28.98
C GLU A 69 1.20 13.35 -28.31
N LYS A 70 0.00 12.82 -28.61
CA LYS A 70 -0.46 11.52 -28.12
C LYS A 70 0.45 10.37 -28.56
N GLN A 71 0.81 10.29 -29.83
CA GLN A 71 1.70 9.23 -30.33
C GLN A 71 3.09 9.26 -29.67
N GLN A 72 3.65 10.46 -29.45
CA GLN A 72 4.92 10.60 -28.73
C GLN A 72 4.78 10.16 -27.27
N THR A 73 3.70 10.60 -26.62
CA THR A 73 3.39 10.21 -25.23
C THR A 73 3.23 8.69 -25.10
N ASP A 74 2.50 8.05 -26.02
CA ASP A 74 2.29 6.60 -26.04
C ASP A 74 3.63 5.84 -26.17
N ALA A 75 4.53 6.32 -27.05
CA ALA A 75 5.85 5.73 -27.23
C ALA A 75 6.73 5.88 -25.98
N ASP A 76 6.69 7.05 -25.33
CA ASP A 76 7.41 7.32 -24.09
C ASP A 76 6.88 6.44 -22.93
N ILE A 77 5.56 6.30 -22.82
CA ILE A 77 4.92 5.38 -21.87
C ILE A 77 5.38 3.96 -22.14
N ALA A 78 5.31 3.48 -23.39
CA ALA A 78 5.68 2.11 -23.73
C ALA A 78 7.16 1.81 -23.38
N ALA A 79 8.07 2.77 -23.62
CA ALA A 79 9.46 2.65 -23.22
C ALA A 79 9.61 2.50 -21.69
N LEU A 80 8.91 3.32 -20.91
CA LEU A 80 8.90 3.24 -19.44
C LEU A 80 8.24 1.96 -18.93
N VAL A 81 7.22 1.43 -19.62
CA VAL A 81 6.59 0.14 -19.27
C VAL A 81 7.60 -0.99 -19.42
N HIS A 82 8.37 -1.03 -20.51
CA HIS A 82 9.43 -2.04 -20.69
C HIS A 82 10.53 -1.93 -19.62
N GLU A 83 10.95 -0.71 -19.27
CA GLU A 83 11.92 -0.50 -18.19
C GLU A 83 11.36 -0.98 -16.84
N GLY A 84 10.14 -0.56 -16.50
CA GLY A 84 9.45 -0.95 -15.27
C GLY A 84 9.32 -2.47 -15.18
N LEU A 85 8.83 -3.11 -16.23
CA LEU A 85 8.71 -4.57 -16.32
C LEU A 85 10.05 -5.26 -16.04
N ALA A 86 11.16 -4.78 -16.61
CA ALA A 86 12.48 -5.35 -16.37
C ALA A 86 12.90 -5.23 -14.90
N LYS A 87 12.62 -4.08 -14.26
CA LYS A 87 12.89 -3.87 -12.82
C LYS A 87 12.04 -4.77 -11.93
N ILE A 88 10.73 -4.84 -12.18
CA ILE A 88 9.80 -5.68 -11.41
C ILE A 88 10.15 -7.17 -11.57
N ALA A 89 10.57 -7.60 -12.76
CA ALA A 89 10.98 -8.97 -13.00
C ALA A 89 12.18 -9.41 -12.15
N GLN A 90 13.10 -8.49 -11.83
CA GLN A 90 14.27 -8.72 -10.98
C GLN A 90 13.96 -8.73 -9.48
N SER A 91 12.92 -8.01 -9.05
CA SER A 91 12.56 -7.84 -7.64
C SER A 91 11.06 -8.03 -7.42
N ARG A 92 10.59 -9.27 -7.60
CA ARG A 92 9.19 -9.62 -7.41
C ARG A 92 8.80 -9.50 -5.94
N ARG A 93 7.59 -9.01 -5.66
CA ARG A 93 7.05 -8.96 -4.29
C ARG A 93 7.01 -10.38 -3.69
N PRO A 94 7.67 -10.65 -2.56
CA PRO A 94 7.80 -12.01 -2.02
C PRO A 94 6.51 -12.56 -1.39
N HIS A 95 5.60 -11.69 -0.94
CA HIS A 95 4.38 -12.08 -0.24
C HIS A 95 3.13 -12.17 -1.15
N PHE A 96 3.30 -12.10 -2.46
CA PHE A 96 2.23 -12.28 -3.44
C PHE A 96 2.37 -13.59 -4.19
N ALA A 97 1.24 -14.27 -4.42
CA ALA A 97 1.18 -15.37 -5.37
C ALA A 97 1.30 -14.80 -6.79
N HIS A 98 2.40 -15.10 -7.47
CA HIS A 98 2.66 -14.66 -8.84
C HIS A 98 2.00 -15.58 -9.87
N ASN A 99 0.67 -15.65 -9.82
CA ASN A 99 -0.13 -16.48 -10.73
C ASN A 99 -1.02 -15.60 -11.62
N PRO A 100 -0.85 -15.63 -12.96
CA PRO A 100 -1.72 -14.91 -13.91
C PRO A 100 -3.20 -15.30 -13.83
N ALA A 101 -3.53 -16.48 -13.31
CA ALA A 101 -4.91 -16.98 -13.22
C ALA A 101 -5.73 -16.38 -12.06
N PHE A 102 -5.14 -15.56 -11.20
CA PHE A 102 -5.86 -14.84 -10.13
C PHE A 102 -5.93 -13.34 -10.46
N PRO A 103 -6.99 -12.89 -11.15
CA PRO A 103 -7.10 -11.51 -11.63
C PRO A 103 -7.56 -10.50 -10.56
N ASN A 104 -8.00 -10.93 -9.37
CA ASN A 104 -8.77 -10.07 -8.48
C ASN A 104 -8.05 -9.70 -7.16
N PRO A 105 -8.34 -8.50 -6.61
CA PRO A 105 -7.94 -8.09 -5.26
C PRO A 105 -8.51 -9.02 -4.18
N PRO A 106 -7.95 -9.02 -2.95
CA PRO A 106 -8.38 -9.94 -1.90
C PRO A 106 -9.82 -9.70 -1.45
N ALA A 107 -10.53 -10.84 -1.28
CA ALA A 107 -11.82 -11.08 -0.62
C ALA A 107 -12.80 -9.89 -0.47
N ASP A 108 -13.85 -9.96 -1.28
CA ASP A 108 -15.04 -9.12 -1.22
C ASP A 108 -15.82 -9.40 0.08
N ILE A 109 -15.52 -8.68 1.17
CA ILE A 109 -16.33 -8.74 2.39
C ILE A 109 -17.64 -8.01 2.07
N GLN A 110 -18.69 -8.78 1.81
CA GLN A 110 -20.02 -8.24 1.55
C GLN A 110 -20.75 -7.91 2.86
N GLY A 111 -21.47 -6.78 2.83
CA GLY A 111 -22.34 -6.33 3.92
C GLY A 111 -21.71 -5.26 4.81
N PRO A 112 -22.40 -4.89 5.91
CA PRO A 112 -21.90 -3.88 6.83
C PRO A 112 -20.54 -4.28 7.42
N VAL A 113 -19.58 -3.36 7.42
CA VAL A 113 -18.21 -3.60 7.91
C VAL A 113 -17.70 -2.42 8.73
N PHE A 114 -16.82 -2.72 9.67
CA PHE A 114 -15.99 -1.73 10.35
C PHE A 114 -14.71 -1.53 9.54
N ASN A 115 -14.64 -0.44 8.79
CA ASN A 115 -13.44 -0.04 8.08
C ASN A 115 -12.42 0.58 9.04
N PHE A 116 -11.19 0.08 9.04
CA PHE A 116 -10.11 0.65 9.83
C PHE A 116 -9.32 1.69 9.04
N PRO A 117 -8.85 2.76 9.70
CA PRO A 117 -7.97 3.70 9.04
C PRO A 117 -6.63 3.01 8.77
N THR A 118 -5.82 3.62 7.92
CA THR A 118 -4.40 3.32 7.96
C THR A 118 -3.80 3.83 9.26
N ILE A 119 -2.97 3.03 9.89
CA ILE A 119 -2.31 3.35 11.15
C ILE A 119 -0.86 3.63 10.82
N ILE A 120 -0.41 4.85 11.12
CA ILE A 120 0.97 5.28 10.88
C ILE A 120 1.62 5.71 12.19
N GLY A 121 2.89 5.36 12.36
CA GLY A 121 3.69 5.80 13.48
C GLY A 121 5.17 5.81 13.12
N ARG A 122 5.98 6.30 14.05
CA ARG A 122 7.43 6.33 13.92
C ARG A 122 8.07 5.77 15.18
N VAL A 123 9.23 5.15 15.00
CA VAL A 123 10.03 4.60 16.10
C VAL A 123 11.42 5.22 16.05
N PHE A 124 11.85 5.74 17.19
CA PHE A 124 13.16 6.33 17.39
C PHE A 124 13.90 5.58 18.50
N ASN A 125 15.22 5.63 18.46
CA ASN A 125 16.05 5.29 19.59
C ASN A 125 15.91 6.40 20.64
N GLY A 126 15.54 6.05 21.87
CA GLY A 126 15.33 6.99 22.95
C GLY A 126 16.60 7.65 23.48
N SER A 127 17.78 7.06 23.25
CA SER A 127 19.07 7.59 23.71
C SER A 127 19.66 8.63 22.76
N ASN A 128 19.48 8.48 21.44
CA ASN A 128 20.11 9.34 20.44
C ASN A 128 19.14 9.99 19.44
N PHE A 129 17.83 9.70 19.53
CA PHE A 129 16.77 10.22 18.68
C PHE A 129 16.90 9.88 17.19
N GLU A 130 17.77 8.94 16.83
CA GLU A 130 17.86 8.45 15.46
C GLU A 130 16.67 7.53 15.14
N PRO A 131 16.13 7.56 13.91
CA PRO A 131 15.07 6.65 13.52
C PRO A 131 15.53 5.19 13.58
N MET A 132 14.71 4.33 14.18
CA MET A 132 15.00 2.91 14.22
C MET A 132 14.90 2.30 12.82
N ASN A 133 15.80 1.37 12.55
CA ASN A 133 15.79 0.55 11.35
C ASN A 133 16.14 -0.90 11.74
N ASP A 134 15.89 -1.83 10.84
CA ASP A 134 16.20 -3.25 11.02
C ASP A 134 15.56 -3.94 12.22
N ILE A 135 14.37 -3.45 12.60
CA ILE A 135 13.52 -4.02 13.66
C ILE A 135 12.11 -4.30 13.13
N ASN A 136 11.37 -5.17 13.82
CA ASN A 136 9.98 -5.48 13.49
C ASN A 136 9.03 -4.74 14.42
N VAL A 137 8.02 -4.10 13.84
CA VAL A 137 6.89 -3.50 14.55
C VAL A 137 5.67 -4.37 14.31
N GLU A 138 4.97 -4.79 15.35
CA GLU A 138 3.75 -5.60 15.24
C GLU A 138 2.53 -4.79 15.65
N LEU A 139 1.47 -4.82 14.83
CA LEU A 139 0.16 -4.33 15.22
C LEU A 139 -0.72 -5.47 15.73
N ARG A 140 -1.34 -5.29 16.89
CA ARG A 140 -2.35 -6.18 17.45
C ARG A 140 -3.72 -5.55 17.46
N LEU A 141 -4.73 -6.37 17.26
CA LEU A 141 -6.12 -6.06 17.55
C LEU A 141 -6.56 -6.98 18.70
N GLY A 142 -6.87 -6.39 19.85
CA GLY A 142 -6.97 -7.10 21.12
C GLY A 142 -5.68 -7.87 21.43
N ASN A 143 -5.80 -9.19 21.67
CA ASN A 143 -4.66 -10.04 22.02
C ASN A 143 -3.98 -10.72 20.82
N THR A 144 -4.52 -10.56 19.61
CA THR A 144 -4.05 -11.23 18.40
C THR A 144 -3.37 -10.28 17.44
N ARG A 145 -2.42 -10.79 16.64
CA ARG A 145 -1.86 -10.04 15.51
C ARG A 145 -2.97 -9.63 14.56
N SER A 146 -3.00 -8.36 14.19
CA SER A 146 -3.99 -7.82 13.25
C SER A 146 -3.75 -8.35 11.84
N GLU A 147 -4.78 -8.93 11.20
CA GLU A 147 -4.75 -9.25 9.77
C GLU A 147 -4.79 -7.97 8.95
N MET A 148 -3.99 -7.91 7.88
CA MET A 148 -3.93 -6.76 6.99
C MET A 148 -4.89 -6.92 5.82
N ILE A 149 -5.31 -5.78 5.23
CA ILE A 149 -6.30 -5.75 4.14
C ILE A 149 -5.84 -6.55 2.92
N ASP A 150 -4.54 -6.50 2.62
CA ASP A 150 -3.90 -7.26 1.55
C ASP A 150 -2.40 -7.50 1.85
N PRO A 151 -1.71 -8.38 1.10
CA PRO A 151 -0.31 -8.73 1.35
C PRO A 151 0.73 -7.61 1.10
N ASN A 152 0.36 -6.47 0.51
CA ASN A 152 1.22 -5.29 0.40
C ASN A 152 1.43 -4.63 1.77
N TRP A 153 0.48 -4.83 2.68
CA TRP A 153 0.53 -4.35 4.05
C TRP A 153 1.00 -5.50 4.93
N GLN A 154 2.24 -5.38 5.43
CA GLN A 154 2.86 -6.44 6.22
C GLN A 154 2.63 -6.22 7.70
N ASN A 155 2.39 -7.32 8.42
CA ASN A 155 2.37 -7.34 9.88
C ASN A 155 2.99 -8.67 10.35
N PRO A 156 4.17 -8.65 11.01
CA PRO A 156 4.92 -7.47 11.46
C PRO A 156 5.50 -6.67 10.30
N TYR A 157 5.61 -5.36 10.48
CA TYR A 157 6.26 -4.45 9.55
C TYR A 157 7.75 -4.36 9.88
N ARG A 158 8.61 -4.70 8.91
CA ARG A 158 10.06 -4.54 9.04
C ARG A 158 10.45 -3.10 8.72
N LEU A 159 10.98 -2.36 9.69
CA LEU A 159 11.57 -1.05 9.44
C LEU A 159 12.85 -1.22 8.64
N VAL A 160 12.94 -0.53 7.50
CA VAL A 160 14.12 -0.51 6.63
C VAL A 160 14.69 0.91 6.56
N PRO A 161 16.01 1.10 6.30
CA PRO A 161 16.66 2.41 6.44
C PRO A 161 15.98 3.57 5.67
N ASN A 162 15.41 3.30 4.51
CA ASN A 162 14.74 4.29 3.65
C ASN A 162 13.34 4.71 4.13
N THR A 163 12.83 4.16 5.24
CA THR A 163 11.53 4.54 5.83
C THR A 163 11.64 5.57 6.96
N ALA A 164 12.86 5.95 7.35
CA ALA A 164 13.12 6.90 8.43
C ALA A 164 12.31 6.57 9.71
N GLY A 165 12.32 5.28 10.11
CA GLY A 165 11.62 4.78 11.29
C GLY A 165 10.10 4.73 11.18
N THR A 166 9.53 5.03 10.01
CA THR A 166 8.08 5.06 9.78
C THR A 166 7.56 3.66 9.49
N PHE A 167 6.52 3.25 10.21
CA PHE A 167 5.74 2.04 9.90
C PHE A 167 4.33 2.42 9.51
N THR A 168 3.70 1.58 8.69
CA THR A 168 2.30 1.74 8.30
C THR A 168 1.59 0.39 8.29
N PHE A 169 0.36 0.39 8.78
CA PHE A 169 -0.53 -0.77 8.76
C PHE A 169 -1.87 -0.38 8.16
N TRP A 170 -2.51 -1.31 7.46
CA TRP A 170 -3.90 -1.17 7.07
C TRP A 170 -4.66 -2.43 7.48
N PRO A 171 -5.29 -2.43 8.66
CA PRO A 171 -6.02 -3.59 9.16
C PRO A 171 -7.18 -3.96 8.24
N LYS A 172 -7.38 -5.26 8.07
CA LYS A 172 -8.51 -5.82 7.35
C LYS A 172 -9.83 -5.41 8.03
N PRO A 173 -10.86 -5.00 7.27
CA PRO A 173 -12.17 -4.71 7.82
C PRO A 173 -12.78 -5.91 8.54
N ILE A 174 -13.63 -5.63 9.53
CA ILE A 174 -14.37 -6.67 10.28
C ILE A 174 -15.86 -6.52 10.01
N SER A 175 -16.55 -7.63 9.73
CA SER A 175 -18.00 -7.62 9.53
C SER A 175 -18.74 -7.05 10.75
N ALA A 176 -19.76 -6.25 10.47
CA ALA A 176 -20.67 -5.67 11.44
C ALA A 176 -22.05 -6.31 11.33
N GLU A 177 -22.79 -6.32 12.43
CA GLU A 177 -24.13 -6.91 12.49
C GLU A 177 -25.16 -6.10 11.68
N ALA A 178 -25.01 -4.78 11.66
CA ALA A 178 -25.87 -3.85 10.94
C ALA A 178 -25.09 -2.59 10.54
N LEU A 179 -25.68 -1.80 9.64
CA LEU A 179 -25.16 -0.48 9.26
C LEU A 179 -25.36 0.54 10.39
N GLY A 180 -24.40 1.45 10.59
CA GLY A 180 -24.51 2.51 11.60
C GLY A 180 -24.23 2.08 13.05
N VAL A 181 -23.79 0.83 13.26
CA VAL A 181 -23.39 0.35 14.58
C VAL A 181 -22.07 0.99 14.95
N GLN A 182 -21.95 1.54 16.16
CA GLN A 182 -20.70 2.07 16.68
C GLN A 182 -20.03 1.03 17.59
N LYS A 183 -18.73 0.79 17.36
CA LYS A 183 -17.91 -0.10 18.20
C LYS A 183 -16.51 0.48 18.38
N THR A 184 -15.95 0.30 19.57
CA THR A 184 -14.57 0.63 19.89
C THR A 184 -13.70 -0.62 19.81
N PHE A 185 -12.53 -0.47 19.19
CA PHE A 185 -11.57 -1.54 18.99
C PHE A 185 -10.25 -1.21 19.69
N ASP A 186 -9.76 -2.14 20.50
CA ASP A 186 -8.46 -2.03 21.17
C ASP A 186 -7.35 -2.47 20.23
N PHE A 187 -6.38 -1.58 20.01
CA PHE A 187 -5.17 -1.87 19.26
C PHE A 187 -3.93 -1.75 20.15
N GLY A 188 -2.87 -2.44 19.76
CA GLY A 188 -1.57 -2.35 20.41
C GLY A 188 -0.44 -2.38 19.38
N ILE A 189 0.56 -1.51 19.55
CA ILE A 189 1.86 -1.65 18.90
C ILE A 189 2.78 -2.40 19.85
N ILE A 190 3.43 -3.45 19.35
CA ILE A 190 4.47 -4.19 20.07
C ILE A 190 5.75 -4.15 19.27
N ILE A 191 6.84 -3.76 19.93
CA ILE A 191 8.16 -3.69 19.33
C ILE A 191 9.14 -4.43 20.22
N ALA A 192 9.74 -5.48 19.68
CA ALA A 192 10.81 -6.23 20.33
C ALA A 192 12.04 -6.17 19.45
N ALA A 193 13.11 -5.58 19.99
CA ALA A 193 14.38 -5.41 19.29
C ALA A 193 15.54 -5.87 20.19
N PRO A 194 16.60 -6.49 19.62
CA PRO A 194 17.79 -6.84 20.40
C PRO A 194 18.39 -5.62 21.10
N ASN A 195 18.77 -5.77 22.38
CA ASN A 195 19.35 -4.69 23.20
C ASN A 195 18.41 -3.51 23.49
N PHE A 196 17.10 -3.69 23.39
CA PHE A 196 16.10 -2.72 23.81
C PHE A 196 15.03 -3.39 24.68
N GLU A 197 14.39 -2.61 25.54
CA GLU A 197 13.19 -3.05 26.25
C GLU A 197 12.03 -3.25 25.26
N VAL A 198 11.15 -4.21 25.57
CA VAL A 198 9.96 -4.44 24.76
C VAL A 198 8.99 -3.28 24.98
N LEU A 199 8.72 -2.53 23.92
CA LEU A 199 7.72 -1.46 23.96
C LEU A 199 6.34 -2.00 23.61
N GLN A 200 5.35 -1.65 24.44
CA GLN A 200 3.94 -1.88 24.19
C GLN A 200 3.18 -0.55 24.26
N HIS A 201 2.48 -0.17 23.19
CA HIS A 201 1.68 1.04 23.14
C HIS A 201 0.24 0.70 22.77
N PHE A 202 -0.69 0.91 23.69
CA PHE A 202 -2.12 0.62 23.51
C PHE A 202 -2.91 1.87 23.15
N PHE A 203 -3.87 1.72 22.23
CA PHE A 203 -4.75 2.79 21.80
C PHE A 203 -6.09 2.22 21.32
N GLN A 204 -7.11 3.07 21.26
CA GLN A 204 -8.45 2.68 20.86
C GLN A 204 -8.89 3.41 19.60
N ILE A 205 -9.57 2.71 18.71
CA ILE A 205 -10.20 3.29 17.53
C ILE A 205 -11.69 2.99 17.56
N SER A 206 -12.50 4.05 17.66
CA SER A 206 -13.96 3.96 17.50
C SER A 206 -14.33 3.98 16.02
N ARG A 207 -15.18 3.05 15.58
CA ARG A 207 -15.70 2.98 14.22
C ARG A 207 -17.20 2.82 14.19
N VAL A 208 -17.80 3.43 13.18
CA VAL A 208 -19.18 3.23 12.79
C VAL A 208 -19.15 2.29 11.58
N SER A 209 -20.02 1.29 11.56
CA SER A 209 -20.10 0.36 10.44
C SER A 209 -20.62 1.06 9.18
N GLU A 210 -19.97 0.76 8.07
CA GLU A 210 -20.26 1.27 6.72
C GLU A 210 -20.77 0.13 5.84
N ASN A 211 -21.42 0.46 4.73
CA ASN A 211 -22.11 -0.54 3.90
C ASN A 211 -21.17 -1.39 3.02
N GLN A 212 -19.92 -0.94 2.86
CA GLN A 212 -18.95 -1.56 1.97
C GLN A 212 -17.53 -1.37 2.50
N VAL A 213 -16.63 -2.24 2.07
CA VAL A 213 -15.20 -2.10 2.35
C VAL A 213 -14.66 -0.84 1.69
N ALA A 214 -13.79 -0.12 2.40
CA ALA A 214 -12.98 0.92 1.82
C ALA A 214 -11.88 0.28 0.95
N ASP A 215 -11.98 0.44 -0.36
CA ASP A 215 -11.12 -0.16 -1.39
C ASP A 215 -9.89 0.69 -1.74
N SER A 216 -9.80 1.91 -1.20
CA SER A 216 -8.76 2.88 -1.54
C SER A 216 -8.13 3.53 -0.31
N PHE A 217 -6.81 3.68 -0.37
CA PHE A 217 -6.04 4.40 0.64
C PHE A 217 -6.37 5.89 0.59
N SER A 218 -6.56 6.52 1.75
CA SER A 218 -6.73 7.97 1.84
C SER A 218 -5.93 8.54 3.01
N MET A 219 -5.14 9.59 2.72
CA MET A 219 -4.42 10.34 3.75
C MET A 219 -5.37 10.97 4.78
N GLN A 220 -6.61 11.27 4.39
CA GLN A 220 -7.63 11.80 5.31
C GLN A 220 -8.15 10.74 6.29
N ARG A 221 -8.01 9.45 5.95
CA ARG A 221 -8.40 8.30 6.78
C ARG A 221 -7.19 7.63 7.43
N THR A 222 -6.25 8.45 7.91
CA THR A 222 -5.06 7.97 8.63
C THR A 222 -5.19 8.25 10.13
N TYR A 223 -4.90 7.26 10.95
CA TYR A 223 -4.73 7.38 12.40
C TYR A 223 -3.24 7.47 12.72
N LYS A 224 -2.81 8.63 13.21
CA LYS A 224 -1.42 8.88 13.58
C LYS A 224 -1.19 8.52 15.05
N ILE A 225 -0.27 7.61 15.29
CA ILE A 225 0.24 7.30 16.63
C ILE A 225 1.33 8.33 16.99
N PRO A 226 1.47 8.72 18.28
CA PRO A 226 2.64 9.46 18.73
C PRO A 226 3.96 8.78 18.37
N ASP A 227 5.04 9.57 18.34
CA ASP A 227 6.37 8.99 18.16
C ASP A 227 6.69 8.04 19.32
N LEU A 228 7.19 6.86 18.98
CA LEU A 228 7.56 5.82 19.94
C LEU A 228 9.07 5.83 20.12
N TYR A 229 9.53 5.64 21.36
CA TYR A 229 10.95 5.66 21.71
C TYR A 229 11.34 4.35 22.37
N LEU A 230 12.32 3.65 21.79
CA LEU A 230 12.91 2.44 22.39
C LEU A 230 14.11 2.82 23.24
N PHE A 231 14.13 2.36 24.48
CA PHE A 231 15.27 2.53 25.37
C PHE A 231 16.01 1.20 25.54
N PRO A 232 17.35 1.21 25.63
CA PRO A 232 18.11 0.03 26.07
C PRO A 232 17.56 -0.49 27.41
N PRO A 233 17.68 -1.80 27.71
CA PRO A 233 17.41 -2.32 29.04
C PRO A 233 18.18 -1.47 30.03
N GLY A 234 17.49 -0.95 31.05
CA GLY A 234 18.18 -0.24 32.13
C GLY A 234 19.37 -1.10 32.58
N GLY A 235 20.59 -0.59 32.41
CA GLY A 235 21.66 -1.07 33.26
C GLY A 235 21.21 -0.72 34.67
N ASP A 236 21.20 -1.71 35.57
CA ASP A 236 21.01 -1.45 36.98
C ASP A 236 21.97 -0.29 37.36
N GLU A 237 21.43 0.92 37.54
CA GLU A 237 22.10 1.97 38.29
C GLU A 237 22.02 1.56 39.77
N ASP A 238 22.73 0.48 40.10
CA ASP A 238 23.08 0.08 41.45
C ASP A 238 24.62 0.11 41.56
N GLN A 239 25.16 1.31 41.82
CA GLN A 239 26.17 1.64 42.85
C GLN A 239 26.90 2.96 42.58
#